data_AF-A0A314Y8I0-F1
#
_entry.id   AF-A0A314Y8I0-F1
#
_cell.length_a   1.000
_cell.length_b   1.000
_cell.length_c   1.000
_cell.angle_alpha   90.00
_cell.angle_beta   90.00
_cell.angle_gamma   90.00
#
_symmetry.space_group_name_H-M   'P 1'
#
loop_
_entity.id
_entity.type
_entity.pdbx_description
1 polymer ?
#
loop_
_entity_poly.entity_id
_entity_poly.type
_entity_poly.pdbx_seq_one_letter_code
_entity_poly.pdbx_strand_id
1 'polypeptide(L)'
;MNIVSWVRKTTSKIPIKPSPASPAVLLALVDPKLSGYPLQGVLHLFNIAMMCVENDSCARHTMRAVVNMLTNPPPSSPTKVNL
;
A
#
# COMPACT_ATOMS: atom_id res chain seq x y z
N MET A 1 -4.10 2.62 -21.62
CA MET A 1 -3.30 2.37 -20.39
C MET A 1 -4.26 1.93 -19.30
N ASN A 2 -3.99 0.82 -18.61
CA ASN A 2 -4.79 0.39 -17.45
C ASN A 2 -4.02 0.68 -16.14
N ILE A 3 -4.72 0.68 -15.01
CA ILE A 3 -4.12 1.00 -13.71
C ILE A 3 -2.93 0.09 -13.37
N VAL A 4 -3.03 -1.21 -13.66
CA VAL A 4 -1.98 -2.20 -13.38
C VAL A 4 -0.68 -1.89 -14.14
N SER A 5 -0.80 -1.59 -15.43
CA SER A 5 0.34 -1.22 -16.29
C SER A 5 0.99 0.09 -15.85
N TRP A 6 0.18 1.06 -15.40
CA TRP A 6 0.68 2.34 -14.88
C TRP A 6 1.42 2.14 -13.55
N VAL A 7 0.82 1.42 -12.59
CA VAL A 7 1.44 1.16 -11.27
C VAL A 7 2.80 0.52 -11.45
N ARG A 8 2.92 -0.54 -12.27
CA ARG A 8 4.21 -1.19 -12.51
C ARG A 8 5.28 -0.27 -13.10
N LYS A 9 4.90 0.56 -14.08
CA LYS A 9 5.83 1.52 -14.70
C LYS A 9 6.30 2.59 -13.70
N THR A 10 5.43 2.96 -12.76
CA THR A 10 5.75 3.92 -11.71
C THR A 10 6.61 3.28 -10.63
N THR A 11 6.26 2.10 -10.14
CA THR A 11 6.99 1.41 -9.08
C THR A 11 8.33 0.84 -9.53
N SER A 12 8.51 0.48 -10.80
CA SER A 12 9.81 0.04 -11.34
C SER A 12 10.88 1.14 -11.31
N LYS A 13 10.48 2.41 -11.17
CA LYS A 13 11.40 3.54 -11.05
C LYS A 13 11.83 3.82 -9.61
N ILE A 14 11.24 3.10 -8.65
CA ILE A 14 11.54 3.26 -7.24
C ILE A 14 12.71 2.33 -6.91
N PRO A 15 13.86 2.85 -6.45
CA PRO A 15 15.09 2.06 -6.29
C PRO A 15 15.01 0.95 -5.23
N ILE A 16 14.04 1.02 -4.31
CA ILE A 16 13.94 0.16 -3.13
C ILE A 16 12.48 -0.26 -2.94
N LYS A 17 12.24 -1.56 -2.71
CA LYS A 17 10.91 -2.08 -2.37
C LYS A 17 10.47 -1.50 -1.02
N PRO A 18 9.26 -0.92 -0.89
CA PRO A 18 8.78 -0.39 0.39
C PRO A 18 8.76 -1.48 1.46
N SER A 19 9.37 -1.20 2.60
CA SER A 19 9.54 -2.13 3.72
C SER A 19 9.53 -1.34 5.03
N PRO A 20 9.20 -1.96 6.19
CA PRO A 20 9.26 -1.27 7.48
C PRO A 20 10.66 -0.73 7.78
N ALA A 21 11.71 -1.37 7.23
CA ALA A 21 13.10 -0.97 7.36
C ALA A 21 13.53 0.18 6.42
N SER A 22 12.71 0.55 5.44
CA SER A 22 12.99 1.60 4.44
C SER A 22 11.84 2.62 4.31
N PRO A 23 11.50 3.34 5.40
CA PRO A 23 10.34 4.25 5.44
C PRO A 23 10.41 5.41 4.43
N ALA A 24 11.62 5.83 4.04
CA ALA A 24 11.83 6.95 3.11
C ALA A 24 11.15 6.73 1.75
N VAL A 25 11.02 5.47 1.30
CA VAL A 25 10.36 5.15 0.04
C VAL A 25 8.86 5.43 0.11
N LEU A 26 8.23 5.14 1.25
CA LEU A 26 6.81 5.42 1.45
C LEU A 26 6.55 6.93 1.46
N LEU A 27 7.45 7.71 2.06
CA LEU A 27 7.32 9.17 2.09
C LEU A 27 7.36 9.79 0.68
N ALA A 28 8.07 9.18 -0.26
CA ALA A 28 8.07 9.62 -1.66
C ALA A 28 6.78 9.26 -2.43
N LEU A 29 5.95 8.37 -1.89
CA LEU A 29 4.72 7.88 -2.52
C LEU A 29 3.45 8.50 -1.94
N VAL A 30 3.48 8.88 -0.67
CA VAL A 30 2.34 9.50 0.02
C VAL A 30 2.14 10.92 -0.50
N ASP A 31 0.87 11.34 -0.62
CA ASP A 31 0.53 12.72 -0.96
C ASP A 31 1.15 13.69 0.08
N PRO A 32 2.00 14.65 -0.36
CA PRO A 32 2.66 15.59 0.55
C PRO A 32 1.71 16.52 1.31
N LYS A 33 0.43 16.61 0.90
CA LYS A 33 -0.60 17.38 1.61
C LYS A 33 -1.18 16.63 2.82
N LEU A 34 -0.95 15.32 2.93
CA LEU A 34 -1.39 14.54 4.08
C LEU A 34 -0.39 14.71 5.24
N SER A 35 -0.89 14.82 6.46
CA SER A 35 -0.08 14.90 7.68
C SER A 35 -0.72 14.09 8.80
N GLY A 36 0.06 13.76 9.85
CA GLY A 36 -0.45 13.05 11.03
C GLY A 36 -0.81 11.57 10.82
N TYR A 37 -0.39 10.96 9.72
CA TYR A 37 -0.70 9.56 9.42
C TYR A 37 0.29 8.57 10.09
N PRO A 38 -0.17 7.39 10.49
CA PRO A 38 0.69 6.34 11.01
C PRO A 38 1.46 5.66 9.86
N LEU A 39 2.78 5.81 9.83
CA LEU A 39 3.63 5.29 8.75
C LEU A 39 3.48 3.77 8.53
N GLN A 40 3.34 3.01 9.61
CA GLN A 40 3.16 1.57 9.53
C GLN A 40 1.78 1.17 8.98
N GLY A 41 0.76 2.00 9.21
CA GLY A 41 -0.55 1.86 8.57
C GLY A 41 -0.50 2.15 7.07
N VAL A 42 0.27 3.16 6.67
CA VAL A 42 0.53 3.47 5.25
C VAL A 42 1.24 2.32 4.55
N LEU A 43 2.27 1.73 5.18
CA LEU A 43 2.96 0.57 4.63
C LEU A 43 2.01 -0.62 4.45
N HIS A 44 1.17 -0.90 5.44
CA HIS A 44 0.17 -1.97 5.38
C HIS A 44 -0.80 -1.75 4.22
N LEU A 45 -1.33 -0.53 4.08
CA LEU A 45 -2.21 -0.16 2.98
C LEU A 45 -1.53 -0.27 1.61
N PHE A 46 -0.27 0.16 1.51
CA PHE A 46 0.54 0.02 0.30
C PHE A 46 0.65 -1.45 -0.11
N ASN A 47 0.95 -2.35 0.83
CA ASN A 47 1.04 -3.79 0.55
C ASN A 47 -0.30 -4.37 0.06
N ILE A 48 -1.42 -4.00 0.69
CA ILE A 48 -2.76 -4.39 0.24
C ILE A 48 -3.03 -3.89 -1.18
N ALA A 49 -2.72 -2.62 -1.45
CA ALA A 49 -2.91 -2.01 -2.77
C ALA A 49 -2.10 -2.74 -3.84
N MET A 50 -0.85 -3.09 -3.57
CA MET A 50 0.00 -3.83 -4.50
C MET A 50 -0.56 -5.23 -4.81
N MET A 51 -1.11 -5.93 -3.82
CA MET A 51 -1.78 -7.23 -4.02
C MET A 51 -3.05 -7.13 -4.88
N CYS A 52 -3.70 -5.96 -4.94
CA CYS A 52 -4.89 -5.74 -5.77
C CYS A 52 -4.54 -5.49 -7.25
N VAL A 53 -3.29 -5.12 -7.54
CA VAL A 53 -2.83 -4.74 -8.89
C VAL A 53 -1.76 -5.70 -9.43
N GLU A 54 -1.81 -6.95 -9.00
CA GLU A 54 -1.00 -8.03 -9.56
C GLU A 54 -1.23 -8.19 -11.07
N ASN A 55 -0.17 -8.59 -11.79
CA ASN A 55 -0.26 -8.77 -13.24
C ASN A 55 -1.27 -9.84 -13.60
N ASP A 56 -1.12 -11.00 -12.96
CA ASP A 56 -2.04 -12.10 -13.06
C ASP A 56 -3.29 -11.79 -12.23
N SER A 57 -4.44 -11.77 -12.89
CA SER A 57 -5.73 -11.55 -12.22
C SER A 57 -6.05 -12.63 -11.20
N CYS A 58 -5.57 -13.86 -11.41
CA CYS A 58 -5.77 -14.98 -10.48
C CYS A 58 -4.94 -14.83 -9.20
N ALA A 59 -3.86 -14.06 -9.24
CA ALA A 59 -3.03 -13.75 -8.07
C ALA A 59 -3.56 -12.55 -7.24
N ARG A 60 -4.52 -11.80 -7.78
CA ARG A 60 -5.15 -10.69 -7.04
C ARG A 60 -6.03 -11.23 -5.92
N HIS A 61 -6.03 -10.53 -4.80
CA HIS A 61 -6.87 -10.91 -3.67
C HIS A 61 -8.36 -10.68 -3.98
N THR A 62 -9.22 -11.54 -3.44
CA THR A 62 -10.68 -11.31 -3.51
C THR A 62 -11.06 -10.07 -2.71
N MET A 63 -12.15 -9.40 -3.10
CA MET A 63 -12.67 -8.25 -2.34
C MET A 63 -12.97 -8.60 -0.88
N ARG A 64 -13.41 -9.83 -0.59
CA ARG A 64 -13.60 -10.30 0.79
C ARG A 64 -12.29 -10.28 1.58
N ALA A 65 -11.21 -10.78 1.00
CA ALA A 65 -9.89 -10.78 1.65
C ALA A 65 -9.37 -9.34 1.83
N VAL A 66 -9.53 -8.48 0.81
CA VAL A 66 -9.14 -7.06 0.87
C VAL A 66 -9.87 -6.33 1.98
N VAL A 67 -11.21 -6.43 2.03
CA VAL A 67 -12.02 -5.82 3.10
C VAL A 67 -11.57 -6.30 4.46
N ASN A 68 -11.38 -7.61 4.64
CA ASN A 68 -10.92 -8.15 5.92
C ASN A 68 -9.56 -7.58 6.35
N MET A 69 -8.60 -7.44 5.45
CA MET A 69 -7.28 -6.87 5.76
C MET A 69 -7.33 -5.37 6.11
N LEU A 70 -8.30 -4.64 5.56
CA LEU A 70 -8.52 -3.23 5.84
C LEU A 70 -9.27 -3.00 7.16
N THR A 71 -10.26 -3.85 7.48
CA THR A 71 -11.07 -3.73 8.70
C THR A 71 -10.41 -4.36 9.92
N ASN A 72 -9.56 -5.37 9.71
CA ASN A 72 -8.87 -6.11 10.78
C ASN A 72 -7.33 -6.08 10.60
N PRO A 73 -6.71 -4.89 10.68
CA PRO A 73 -5.26 -4.75 10.53
C PRO A 73 -4.52 -5.31 11.75
N PRO A 74 -3.28 -5.80 11.59
CA PRO A 74 -2.49 -6.29 12.71
C PRO A 74 -2.20 -5.17 13.74
N PRO A 75 -1.97 -5.51 15.03
CA PRO A 75 -1.70 -4.53 16.09
C PRO A 75 -0.50 -3.62 15.80
N SER A 76 0.47 -4.14 15.04
CA SER A 76 1.66 -3.41 14.61
C SER A 76 1.38 -2.35 13.55
N SER A 77 0.23 -2.36 12.88
CA SER A 77 -0.18 -1.36 11.87
C SER A 77 -1.38 -0.55 12.36
N PRO A 78 -1.20 0.36 13.33
CA PRO A 78 -2.29 1.20 13.81
C PRO A 78 -2.82 2.04 12.64
N THR A 79 -4.11 1.92 12.38
CA THR A 79 -4.84 2.59 11.29
C THR A 79 -5.63 3.77 11.83
N LYS A 80 -5.16 4.40 12.91
CA LYS A 80 -5.81 5.58 13.49
C LYS A 80 -5.81 6.72 12.46
N VAL A 81 -6.83 6.74 11.61
CA VAL A 81 -7.42 7.93 11.05
C VAL A 81 -8.36 8.43 12.13
N ASN A 82 -7.98 9.49 12.85
CA ASN A 82 -8.99 10.26 13.56
C ASN A 82 -9.89 10.85 12.48
N LEU A 83 -11.07 10.26 12.26
CA LEU A 83 -12.16 10.90 11.55
C LEU A 83 -12.94 11.75 12.54
#